data_AF-A0A374VHM9-F1
#
_entry.id   AF-A0A374VHM9-F1
#
_cell.length_a   1.000
_cell.length_b   1.000
_cell.length_c   1.000
_cell.angle_alpha   90.00
_cell.angle_beta   90.00
_cell.angle_gamma   90.00
#
_symmetry.space_group_name_H-M   'P 1'
#
loop_
_entity.id
_entity.type
_entity.pdbx_description
1 polymer ?
#
loop_
_entity_poly.entity_id
_entity_poly.type
_entity_poly.pdbx_seq_one_letter_code
_entity_poly.pdbx_strand_id
1 'polypeptide(L)'
;MIPREDFDRYARALGINADLLQAAVAQAIDGCAGLYGEELYRALARTYAALVAKFGSFAAAAAVEFYAAMRSGTGPAQGYEPRQFDPGHGGLLASDVDEALRVSAPAAALAA
;
A
#
# COMPACT_ATOMS: atom_id res chain seq x y z
N MET A 1 -0.47 21.94 -14.92
CA MET A 1 0.77 21.14 -15.04
C MET A 1 1.31 20.93 -13.64
N ILE A 2 1.63 19.69 -13.26
CA ILE A 2 2.06 19.37 -11.88
C ILE A 2 3.45 19.99 -11.64
N PRO A 3 3.67 20.74 -10.55
CA PRO A 3 5.00 21.21 -10.20
C PRO A 3 5.93 20.02 -9.95
N ARG A 4 7.08 20.00 -10.63
CA ARG A 4 8.03 18.89 -10.57
C ARG A 4 8.51 18.61 -9.15
N GLU A 5 8.70 19.66 -8.35
CA GLU A 5 9.13 19.55 -6.95
C GLU A 5 8.11 18.83 -6.05
N ASP A 6 6.82 19.08 -6.24
CA ASP A 6 5.76 18.40 -5.48
C ASP A 6 5.68 16.92 -5.84
N PHE A 7 5.85 16.60 -7.12
CA PHE A 7 5.90 15.22 -7.59
C PHE A 7 7.15 14.50 -7.07
N ASP A 8 8.32 15.13 -7.13
CA ASP A 8 9.57 14.55 -6.64
C ASP A 8 9.52 14.30 -5.12
N ARG A 9 8.87 15.19 -4.36
CA ARG A 9 8.61 14.99 -2.92
C ARG A 9 7.70 13.79 -2.67
N TYR A 10 6.59 13.69 -3.41
CA TYR A 10 5.67 12.56 -3.32
C TYR A 10 6.35 11.23 -3.66
N ALA A 11 7.07 11.17 -4.78
CA ALA A 11 7.81 10.00 -5.22
C ALA A 11 8.85 9.56 -4.18
N ARG A 12 9.58 10.52 -3.58
CA ARG A 12 10.53 10.24 -2.50
C ARG A 12 9.85 9.67 -1.25
N ALA A 13 8.71 10.22 -0.85
CA ALA A 13 7.95 9.73 0.30
C ALA A 13 7.48 8.28 0.09
N LEU A 14 7.01 7.94 -1.10
CA LEU A 14 6.66 6.56 -1.45
C LEU A 14 7.87 5.63 -1.48
N GLY A 15 9.00 6.07 -2.03
CA GLY A 15 10.25 5.29 -2.03
C GLY A 15 10.71 4.94 -0.62
N ILE A 16 10.76 5.93 0.28
CA ILE A 16 11.12 5.71 1.69
C ILE A 16 10.14 4.74 2.36
N ASN A 17 8.83 4.88 2.10
CA ASN A 17 7.82 3.99 2.66
C ASN A 17 8.02 2.53 2.19
N ALA A 18 8.37 2.33 0.92
CA ALA A 18 8.65 1.02 0.36
C ALA A 18 9.89 0.38 0.99
N ASP A 19 10.98 1.15 1.18
CA ASP A 19 12.20 0.67 1.83
C ASP A 19 11.92 0.24 3.29
N LEU A 20 11.14 1.04 4.02
CA LEU A 20 10.75 0.72 5.40
C LEU A 20 9.84 -0.51 5.47
N LEU A 21 8.90 -0.66 4.54
CA LEU A 21 8.06 -1.85 4.44
C LEU A 21 8.90 -3.09 4.15
N GLN A 22 9.84 -3.03 3.21
CA GLN A 22 10.71 -4.15 2.88
C GLN A 22 11.55 -4.59 4.10
N ALA A 23 12.11 -3.65 4.86
CA ALA A 23 12.84 -3.95 6.08
C ALA A 23 11.93 -4.59 7.15
N ALA A 24 10.70 -4.12 7.30
CA ALA A 24 9.73 -4.67 8.25
C ALA A 24 9.26 -6.08 7.85
N VAL A 25 9.11 -6.36 6.56
CA VAL A 25 8.82 -7.71 6.05
C VAL A 25 9.97 -8.67 6.36
N ALA A 26 11.23 -8.25 6.15
CA ALA A 26 12.39 -9.08 6.49
C ALA A 26 12.40 -9.44 7.99
N GLN A 27 12.18 -8.46 8.86
CA GLN A 27 12.07 -8.69 10.31
C GLN A 27 10.91 -9.62 10.68
N ALA A 28 9.78 -9.51 9.97
CA ALA A 28 8.62 -10.39 10.18
C ALA A 28 8.93 -11.85 9.80
N ILE A 29 9.66 -12.06 8.70
CA ILE A 29 10.10 -13.38 8.27
C ILE A 29 11.06 -13.98 9.31
N ASP A 30 12.03 -13.20 9.77
CA ASP A 30 12.96 -13.64 10.81
C ASP A 30 12.24 -13.98 12.12
N GLY A 31 11.23 -13.19 12.51
CA GLY A 31 10.39 -13.45 13.69
C GLY A 31 9.50 -14.70 13.57
N CYS A 32 9.31 -15.21 12.36
CA CYS A 32 8.61 -16.48 12.11
C CYS A 32 9.53 -17.69 12.07
N ALA A 33 10.85 -17.50 12.22
CA ALA A 33 11.81 -18.60 12.21
C ALA A 33 11.49 -19.64 13.30
N GLY A 34 11.36 -20.90 12.88
CA GLY A 34 11.04 -22.01 13.79
C GLY A 34 9.55 -22.20 14.10
N LEU A 35 8.66 -21.37 13.55
CA LEU A 35 7.22 -21.63 13.55
C LEU A 35 6.83 -22.55 12.39
N TYR A 36 5.81 -23.39 12.60
CA TYR A 36 5.32 -24.31 11.58
C TYR A 36 3.79 -24.42 11.60
N GLY A 37 3.21 -24.92 10.50
CA GLY A 37 1.79 -25.24 10.42
C GLY A 37 0.87 -24.05 10.74
N GLU A 38 -0.10 -24.29 11.62
CA GLU A 38 -1.12 -23.28 11.95
C GLU A 38 -0.56 -22.07 12.71
N GLU A 39 0.49 -22.27 13.52
CA GLU A 39 1.14 -21.18 14.27
C GLU A 39 1.85 -20.20 13.34
N LEU A 40 2.58 -20.72 12.36
CA LEU A 40 3.20 -19.91 11.31
C LEU A 40 2.15 -19.14 10.50
N TYR A 41 1.07 -19.81 10.10
CA TYR A 41 -0.02 -19.16 9.35
C TYR A 41 -0.64 -18.00 10.13
N ARG A 42 -0.96 -18.20 11.41
CA ARG A 42 -1.53 -17.15 12.27
C ARG A 42 -0.56 -15.99 12.49
N ALA A 43 0.73 -16.27 12.66
CA ALA A 43 1.76 -15.25 12.82
C ALA A 43 1.91 -14.39 11.56
N LEU A 44 1.99 -15.03 10.38
CA LEU A 44 2.06 -14.33 9.10
C LEU A 44 0.81 -13.50 8.82
N ALA A 45 -0.39 -14.05 9.03
CA ALA A 45 -1.64 -13.34 8.78
C ALA A 45 -1.77 -12.06 9.63
N ARG A 46 -1.45 -12.15 10.93
CA ARG A 46 -1.46 -10.98 11.83
C ARG A 46 -0.42 -9.94 11.42
N THR A 47 0.78 -10.39 11.08
CA THR A 47 1.88 -9.48 10.74
C THR A 47 1.62 -8.78 9.41
N TYR A 48 1.14 -9.50 8.41
CA TYR A 48 0.74 -8.92 7.13
C TYR A 48 -0.34 -7.84 7.30
N ALA A 49 -1.41 -8.13 8.06
CA ALA A 49 -2.46 -7.14 8.33
C ALA A 49 -1.90 -5.88 9.02
N ALA A 50 -0.99 -6.03 9.97
CA ALA A 50 -0.35 -4.90 10.66
C ALA A 50 0.55 -4.08 9.72
N LEU A 51 1.30 -4.74 8.84
CA LEU A 51 2.16 -4.08 7.84
C LEU A 51 1.31 -3.27 6.84
N VAL A 52 0.26 -3.87 6.28
CA VAL A 52 -0.67 -3.20 5.36
C VAL A 52 -1.31 -1.99 6.03
N ALA A 53 -1.81 -2.15 7.25
CA ALA A 53 -2.44 -1.04 7.99
C ALA A 53 -1.46 0.12 8.19
N LYS A 54 -0.23 -0.15 8.63
CA LYS A 54 0.78 0.88 8.94
C LYS A 54 1.29 1.58 7.67
N PHE A 55 1.80 0.81 6.72
CA PHE A 55 2.49 1.36 5.55
C PHE A 55 1.53 1.80 4.46
N GLY A 56 0.33 1.19 4.38
CA GLY A 56 -0.76 1.66 3.52
C GLY A 56 -1.32 3.00 3.98
N SER A 57 -1.47 3.21 5.29
CA SER A 57 -1.92 4.50 5.85
C SER A 57 -0.91 5.62 5.59
N PHE A 58 0.39 5.33 5.65
CA PHE A 58 1.44 6.30 5.29
C PHE A 58 1.38 6.66 3.79
N ALA A 59 1.26 5.67 2.91
CA ALA A 59 1.13 5.91 1.47
C ALA A 59 -0.13 6.76 1.14
N ALA A 60 -1.25 6.46 1.79
CA ALA A 60 -2.49 7.24 1.66
C ALA A 60 -2.30 8.69 2.13
N ALA A 61 -1.63 8.91 3.26
CA ALA A 61 -1.31 10.24 3.75
C ALA A 61 -0.44 11.03 2.75
N ALA A 62 0.62 10.40 2.22
CA ALA A 62 1.48 11.03 1.21
C ALA A 62 0.70 11.41 -0.06
N ALA A 63 -0.25 10.57 -0.49
CA ALA A 63 -1.12 10.86 -1.63
C ALA A 63 -2.10 12.02 -1.35
N VAL A 64 -2.68 12.08 -0.16
CA VAL A 64 -3.56 13.18 0.27
C VAL A 64 -2.80 14.50 0.34
N GLU A 65 -1.59 14.51 0.92
CA GLU A 65 -0.73 15.69 0.99
C GLU A 65 -0.35 16.19 -0.40
N PHE A 66 0.03 15.28 -1.30
CA PHE A 66 0.31 15.62 -2.70
C PHE A 66 -0.92 16.22 -3.39
N TYR A 67 -2.10 15.63 -3.21
CA TYR A 67 -3.34 16.16 -3.77
C TYR A 67 -3.72 17.54 -3.20
N ALA A 68 -3.53 17.74 -1.90
CA ALA A 68 -3.76 19.03 -1.24
C ALA A 68 -2.80 20.11 -1.78
N ALA A 69 -1.51 19.77 -1.97
CA ALA A 69 -0.54 20.67 -2.59
C ALA A 69 -0.95 21.08 -4.00
N MET A 70 -1.37 20.12 -4.85
CA MET A 70 -1.91 20.41 -6.18
C MET A 70 -3.12 21.36 -6.15
N ARG A 71 -4.02 21.17 -5.17
CA ARG A 71 -5.22 22.01 -5.00
C ARG A 71 -4.91 23.40 -4.44
N SER A 72 -3.82 23.55 -3.68
CA SER A 72 -3.39 24.87 -3.18
C SER A 72 -2.74 25.74 -4.26
N GLY A 73 -2.07 25.12 -5.24
CA GLY A 73 -1.44 25.80 -6.37
C GLY A 73 -2.40 26.12 -7.52
N THR A 74 -3.58 25.51 -7.53
CA THR A 74 -4.68 25.81 -8.46
C THR A 74 -5.71 26.66 -7.72
N GLY A 75 -5.86 27.94 -8.08
CA GLY A 75 -6.93 28.80 -7.53
C GLY A 75 -8.30 28.12 -7.59
N PRO A 76 -9.29 28.54 -6.77
CA PRO A 76 -10.43 27.73 -6.33
C PRO A 76 -11.16 27.06 -7.51
N ALA A 77 -10.83 25.79 -7.77
CA ALA A 77 -11.50 24.96 -8.75
C ALA A 77 -12.64 24.20 -8.07
N GLN A 78 -13.85 24.48 -8.55
CA GLN A 78 -15.12 23.93 -8.11
C GLN A 78 -15.14 22.39 -8.22
N GLY A 79 -15.73 21.72 -7.22
CA GLY A 79 -16.53 20.50 -7.48
C GLY A 79 -15.91 19.12 -7.25
N TYR A 80 -14.63 18.95 -6.87
CA TYR A 80 -14.15 17.61 -6.50
C TYR A 80 -14.37 17.32 -5.01
N GLU A 81 -15.34 16.46 -4.71
CA GLU A 81 -15.52 15.80 -3.41
C GLU A 81 -14.79 14.44 -3.42
N PRO A 82 -13.68 14.27 -2.67
CA PRO A 82 -13.07 12.96 -2.50
C PRO A 82 -14.03 12.03 -1.74
N ARG A 83 -14.38 10.89 -2.34
CA ARG A 83 -15.06 9.80 -1.63
C ARG A 83 -14.03 9.04 -0.80
N GLN A 84 -14.05 9.25 0.50
CA GLN A 84 -13.31 8.43 1.46
C GLN A 84 -14.00 7.06 1.55
N PHE A 85 -13.30 6.00 1.14
CA PHE A 85 -13.77 4.63 1.35
C PHE A 85 -13.42 4.18 2.78
N ASP A 86 -14.31 3.41 3.39
CA ASP A 86 -14.11 2.88 4.74
C ASP A 86 -12.89 1.94 4.76
N PRO A 87 -11.92 2.11 5.68
CA PRO A 87 -10.79 1.18 5.84
C PRO A 87 -11.20 -0.29 6.08
N GLY A 88 -12.44 -0.53 6.49
CA GLY A 88 -13.06 -1.85 6.66
C GLY A 88 -13.80 -2.38 5.43
N HIS A 89 -13.78 -1.71 4.28
CA HIS A 89 -14.34 -2.24 3.03
C HIS A 89 -13.51 -3.43 2.52
N GLY A 90 -13.89 -4.64 2.95
CA GLY A 90 -13.25 -5.91 2.57
C GLY A 90 -13.21 -6.19 1.06
N GLY A 91 -13.95 -5.42 0.24
CA GLY A 91 -13.88 -5.48 -1.22
C GLY A 91 -12.56 -4.94 -1.81
N LEU A 92 -11.90 -3.99 -1.15
CA LEU A 92 -10.60 -3.47 -1.59
C LEU A 92 -9.49 -4.53 -1.39
N LEU A 93 -9.57 -5.26 -0.27
CA LEU A 93 -8.70 -6.39 0.05
C LEU A 93 -8.82 -7.54 -0.97
N ALA A 94 -10.04 -7.84 -1.44
CA ALA A 94 -10.26 -8.87 -2.44
C ALA A 94 -9.63 -8.50 -3.79
N SER A 95 -9.75 -7.24 -4.23
CA SER A 95 -9.15 -6.77 -5.48
C SER A 95 -7.62 -6.73 -5.41
N ASP A 96 -7.04 -6.27 -4.29
CA ASP A 96 -5.58 -6.23 -4.12
C ASP A 96 -4.97 -7.64 -4.10
N VAL A 97 -5.66 -8.61 -3.48
CA VAL A 97 -5.25 -10.03 -3.47
C VAL A 97 -5.37 -10.64 -4.86
N ASP A 98 -6.46 -10.37 -5.59
CA ASP A 98 -6.66 -10.92 -6.94
C ASP A 98 -5.63 -10.37 -7.95
N GLU A 99 -5.29 -9.08 -7.83
CA GLU A 99 -4.24 -8.44 -8.63
C GLU A 99 -2.85 -9.02 -8.30
N ALA A 100 -2.53 -9.16 -7.01
CA ALA A 100 -1.27 -9.76 -6.58
C ALA A 100 -1.12 -11.21 -7.06
N LEU A 101 -2.19 -12.01 -7.02
CA LEU A 101 -2.21 -13.37 -7.55
C LEU A 101 -2.04 -13.39 -9.08
N ARG A 102 -2.63 -12.44 -9.80
CA ARG A 102 -2.46 -12.30 -11.26
C ARG A 102 -1.01 -11.96 -11.65
N VAL A 103 -0.36 -11.08 -10.89
CA VAL A 103 1.01 -10.63 -11.16
C VAL A 103 2.06 -11.65 -10.72
N SER A 104 1.76 -12.46 -9.69
CA SER A 104 2.67 -13.48 -9.15
C SER A 104 2.53 -14.87 -9.76
N ALA A 105 1.48 -15.12 -10.56
CA ALA A 105 1.35 -16.38 -11.28
C ALA A 105 2.43 -16.49 -12.39
N PRO A 106 3.27 -17.55 -12.40
CA PRO A 106 4.16 -17.79 -13.52
C PRO A 106 3.32 -18.05 -14.78
N ALA A 107 3.78 -17.55 -15.93
CA ALA A 107 3.09 -17.56 -17.24
C ALA A 107 2.59 -18.95 -17.73
N ALA A 108 2.91 -20.04 -17.02
CA ALA A 108 2.41 -21.38 -17.29
C ALA A 108 0.97 -21.65 -16.77
N ALA A 109 0.39 -20.81 -15.92
CA ALA A 109 -0.93 -21.06 -15.31
C ALA A 109 -2.13 -20.47 -16.08
N LEU A 110 -1.91 -19.70 -17.15
CA LEU A 110 -2.98 -19.06 -17.96
C LEU A 110 -3.30 -19.80 -19.27
N ALA A 111 -2.89 -21.06 -19.40
CA ALA A 111 -3.18 -21.91 -20.54
C ALA A 111 -3.79 -23.25 -20.10
N ALA A 112 -4.99 -23.22 -19.53
CA ALA A 112 -5.88 -24.37 -19.40
C ALA A 112 -7.35 -23.90 -19.42
#